data_AF-A0A973A111-F1
#
_entry.id   AF-A0A973A111-F1
#
_cell.length_a   1.000
_cell.length_b   1.000
_cell.length_c   1.000
_cell.angle_alpha   90.00
_cell.angle_beta   90.00
_cell.angle_gamma   90.00
#
_symmetry.space_group_name_H-M   'P 1'
#
loop_
_entity.id
_entity.type
_entity.pdbx_description
1 polymer ?
#
loop_
_entity_poly.entity_id
_entity_poly.type
_entity_poly.pdbx_seq_one_letter_code
_entity_poly.pdbx_strand_id
1 'polypeptide(L)'
;GLGGLCGLGAFLCAIISIYLKFFSDKHLGFNRNPLFFVSIVLFTTTIQFILMGLLAELLVRTYHESQDRPTYVLRESLDANPSQETTESV
;
A
#
# COMPACT_ATOMS: atom_id res chain seq x y z
N GLY A 1 0.96 -8.74 4.54
CA GLY A 1 0.26 -7.45 4.64
C GLY A 1 -1.24 -7.65 4.76
N LEU A 2 -2.00 -6.60 5.08
CA LEU A 2 -3.45 -6.64 5.28
C LEU A 2 -4.21 -7.26 4.08
N GLY A 3 -3.83 -6.89 2.85
CA GLY A 3 -4.42 -7.47 1.64
C GLY A 3 -4.23 -8.99 1.52
N GLY A 4 -3.07 -9.52 1.91
CA GLY A 4 -2.83 -10.97 1.94
C GLY A 4 -3.67 -11.71 2.98
N LEU A 5 -3.89 -11.08 4.15
CA LEU A 5 -4.80 -11.62 5.18
C LEU A 5 -6.24 -11.66 4.68
N CYS A 6 -6.71 -10.59 4.02
CA CYS A 6 -8.02 -10.57 3.37
C CYS A 6 -8.15 -11.64 2.28
N GLY A 7 -7.09 -11.88 1.49
CA GLY A 7 -7.07 -12.93 0.45
C GLY A 7 -7.20 -14.33 1.02
N LEU A 8 -6.45 -14.64 2.09
CA LEU A 8 -6.57 -15.91 2.80
C LEU A 8 -7.97 -16.08 3.41
N GLY A 9 -8.51 -15.02 4.03
CA GLY A 9 -9.89 -15.02 4.53
C GLY A 9 -10.93 -15.27 3.45
N ALA A 10 -10.79 -14.65 2.27
CA ALA A 10 -11.66 -14.86 1.12
C ALA A 10 -11.65 -16.33 0.66
N PHE A 11 -10.46 -16.95 0.63
CA PHE A 11 -10.26 -18.34 0.25
C PHE A 11 -10.90 -19.31 1.25
N LEU A 12 -10.71 -19.07 2.55
CA LEU A 12 -11.35 -19.86 3.61
C LEU A 12 -12.88 -19.75 3.54
N CYS A 13 -13.43 -18.53 3.40
CA CYS A 13 -14.87 -18.33 3.26
C CYS A 13 -15.44 -18.97 1.98
N ALA A 14 -14.68 -18.99 0.88
CA ALA A 14 -15.07 -19.68 -0.35
C ALA A 14 -15.14 -21.20 -0.14
N ILE A 15 -14.10 -21.79 0.46
CA ILE A 15 -14.04 -23.23 0.76
C ILE A 15 -15.19 -23.63 1.69
N ILE A 16 -15.44 -22.84 2.74
CA ILE A 16 -16.55 -23.08 3.68
C ILE A 16 -17.90 -22.99 2.95
N SER A 17 -18.09 -22.02 2.05
CA SER A 17 -19.33 -21.93 1.26
C SER A 17 -19.54 -23.12 0.33
N ILE A 18 -18.47 -23.64 -0.27
CA ILE A 18 -18.51 -24.85 -1.13
C ILE A 18 -18.82 -26.08 -0.28
N TYR A 19 -18.18 -26.21 0.89
CA TYR A 19 -18.43 -27.31 1.81
C TYR A 19 -19.88 -27.34 2.31
N LEU A 20 -20.40 -26.18 2.72
CA LEU A 20 -21.80 -26.03 3.13
C LEU A 20 -22.78 -26.38 2.00
N LYS A 21 -22.39 -26.23 0.73
CA LYS A 21 -23.24 -26.63 -0.38
C LYS A 21 -23.25 -28.14 -0.63
N PHE A 22 -22.10 -28.80 -0.49
CA PHE A 22 -21.97 -30.24 -0.77
C PHE A 22 -22.44 -31.13 0.39
N PHE A 23 -22.22 -30.70 1.63
CA PHE A 23 -22.46 -31.54 2.81
C PHE A 23 -23.74 -31.22 3.58
N SER A 24 -24.43 -30.12 3.25
CA SER A 24 -25.65 -29.73 3.96
C SER A 24 -26.89 -30.19 3.18
N ASP A 25 -27.67 -31.09 3.78
CA ASP A 25 -28.87 -31.71 3.19
C ASP A 25 -29.94 -30.71 2.72
N LYS A 26 -29.93 -29.51 3.28
CA LYS A 26 -30.71 -28.41 2.76
C LYS A 26 -29.93 -27.83 1.59
N HIS A 27 -30.36 -28.13 0.36
CA HIS A 27 -29.95 -27.44 -0.87
C HIS A 27 -30.26 -25.93 -0.78
N LEU A 28 -29.58 -25.20 0.10
CA LEU A 28 -29.67 -23.76 0.20
C LEU A 28 -29.04 -23.21 -1.08
N GLY A 29 -29.87 -22.59 -1.90
CA GLY A 29 -29.41 -21.86 -3.07
C GLY A 29 -28.31 -20.89 -2.68
N PHE A 30 -27.34 -20.70 -3.57
CA PHE A 30 -26.16 -19.85 -3.34
C PHE A 30 -26.54 -18.43 -2.88
N ASN A 31 -27.67 -17.91 -3.37
CA ASN A 31 -28.23 -16.61 -2.99
C ASN A 31 -28.61 -16.48 -1.50
N ARG A 32 -28.85 -17.59 -0.79
CA ARG A 32 -29.27 -17.56 0.63
C ARG A 32 -28.10 -17.76 1.60
N ASN A 33 -26.88 -17.94 1.07
CA ASN A 33 -25.67 -18.10 1.87
C ASN A 33 -24.92 -16.76 1.97
N PRO A 34 -25.05 -16.00 3.08
CA PRO A 34 -24.36 -14.73 3.24
C PRO A 34 -22.83 -14.86 3.17
N LEU A 35 -22.28 -16.03 3.52
CA LEU A 35 -20.85 -16.37 3.42
C LEU A 35 -20.30 -16.27 1.97
N PHE A 36 -21.13 -16.55 0.96
CA PHE A 36 -20.70 -16.46 -0.43
C PHE A 36 -20.47 -15.01 -0.85
N PHE A 37 -21.39 -14.10 -0.47
CA PHE A 37 -21.23 -12.67 -0.74
C PHE A 37 -20.01 -12.09 -0.02
N VAL A 38 -19.78 -12.48 1.24
CA VAL A 38 -18.59 -12.05 2.00
C VAL A 38 -17.30 -12.49 1.31
N SER A 39 -17.25 -13.71 0.78
CA SER A 39 -16.07 -14.20 0.03
C SER A 39 -15.78 -13.36 -1.22
N ILE A 40 -16.80 -13.02 -2.01
CA ILE A 40 -16.64 -12.17 -3.21
C ILE A 40 -16.13 -10.77 -2.86
N VAL A 41 -16.70 -10.16 -1.81
CA VAL A 41 -16.27 -8.83 -1.37
C VAL A 41 -14.82 -8.85 -0.91
N LEU A 42 -14.43 -9.81 -0.06
CA LEU A 42 -13.05 -9.95 0.41
C LEU A 42 -12.06 -10.23 -0.73
N PHE A 43 -12.47 -11.03 -1.73
CA PHE A 43 -11.67 -11.27 -2.92
C PHE A 43 -11.44 -9.98 -3.72
N THR A 44 -12.50 -9.20 -3.95
CA THR A 44 -12.43 -7.93 -4.66
C THR A 44 -11.56 -6.91 -3.92
N THR A 45 -11.68 -6.85 -2.59
CA THR A 45 -10.83 -6.01 -1.72
C THR A 45 -9.36 -6.42 -1.76
N THR A 46 -9.06 -7.71 -1.88
CA THR A 46 -7.68 -8.19 -2.02
C THR A 46 -7.03 -7.65 -3.28
N ILE A 47 -7.76 -7.68 -4.41
CA ILE A 47 -7.29 -7.10 -5.68
C ILE A 47 -7.11 -5.59 -5.56
N GLN A 48 -8.04 -4.88 -4.90
CA GLN A 48 -7.94 -3.44 -4.65
C GLN A 48 -6.68 -3.08 -3.86
N PHE A 49 -6.31 -3.87 -2.85
CA PHE A 49 -5.08 -3.63 -2.09
C PHE A 49 -3.82 -3.80 -2.94
N ILE A 50 -3.80 -4.78 -3.86
CA ILE A 50 -2.68 -4.96 -4.79
C ILE A 50 -2.57 -3.75 -5.73
N LEU A 51 -3.69 -3.32 -6.31
CA LEU A 51 -3.75 -2.15 -7.18
C LEU A 51 -3.33 -0.87 -6.46
N MET A 52 -3.77 -0.67 -5.22
CA MET A 52 -3.35 0.48 -4.40
C MET A 52 -1.85 0.47 -4.09
N GLY A 53 -1.26 -0.70 -3.86
CA GLY A 53 0.19 -0.83 -3.68
C GLY A 53 0.98 -0.42 -4.93
N LEU A 54 0.57 -0.92 -6.10
CA LEU A 54 1.18 -0.54 -7.38
C LEU A 54 1.00 0.95 -7.68
N LEU A 55 -0.20 1.48 -7.41
CA LEU A 55 -0.50 2.89 -7.61
C LEU A 55 0.36 3.77 -6.68
N ALA A 56 0.58 3.36 -5.44
CA ALA A 56 1.45 4.07 -4.52
C ALA A 56 2.90 4.10 -5.02
N GLU A 57 3.42 2.99 -5.55
CA GLU A 57 4.75 2.94 -6.14
C GLU A 57 4.87 3.89 -7.36
N LEU A 58 3.85 3.89 -8.22
CA LEU A 58 3.81 4.79 -9.38
C LEU A 58 3.72 6.26 -8.95
N LEU A 59 2.89 6.58 -7.95
CA LEU A 59 2.76 7.94 -7.42
C LEU A 59 4.07 8.46 -6.82
N VAL A 60 4.80 7.64 -6.06
CA VAL A 60 6.11 8.03 -5.50
C VAL A 60 7.10 8.33 -6.61
N ARG A 61 7.16 7.49 -7.65
CA ARG A 61 8.05 7.70 -8.80
C ARG A 61 7.69 9.00 -9.53
N THR A 62 6.43 9.21 -9.86
CA THR A 62 5.96 10.45 -10.51
C THR A 62 6.18 11.67 -9.64
N TYR A 63 5.96 11.56 -8.31
CA TYR A 63 6.17 12.65 -7.36
C TYR A 63 7.62 13.11 -7.34
N HIS A 64 8.59 12.19 -7.27
CA HIS A 64 10.01 12.54 -7.26
C HIS A 64 10.53 13.03 -8.61
N GLU A 65 10.00 12.52 -9.72
CA GLU A 65 10.35 13.00 -11.07
C GLU A 65 9.75 14.38 -11.35
N SER A 66 8.52 14.64 -10.89
CA SER A 66 7.79 15.90 -11.15
C SER A 66 8.12 17.00 -10.13
N GLN A 67 8.53 16.62 -8.91
CA GLN A 67 9.09 17.55 -7.95
C GLN A 67 10.58 17.69 -8.21
N ASP A 68 10.91 18.57 -9.15
CA ASP A 68 12.25 19.11 -9.41
C ASP A 68 12.76 19.91 -8.20
N ARG A 69 12.85 19.24 -7.04
CA ARG A 69 13.28 19.78 -5.75
C ARG A 69 14.56 19.04 -5.39
N PRO A 70 15.67 19.76 -5.16
CA PRO A 70 16.94 19.13 -4.80
C PRO A 70 16.77 18.29 -3.52
N THR A 71 17.34 17.08 -3.50
CA THR A 71 17.24 16.11 -2.39
C THR A 71 17.71 16.66 -1.05
N TYR A 72 18.47 17.76 -1.05
CA TYR A 72 18.93 18.45 0.13
C TYR A 72 18.68 19.94 0.00
N VAL A 73 18.12 20.54 1.05
CA VAL A 73 17.98 21.98 1.17
C VAL A 73 19.14 22.44 2.05
N LEU A 74 20.13 23.13 1.46
CA LEU A 74 21.19 23.81 2.21
C LEU A 74 20.53 24.89 3.09
N ARG A 75 20.43 24.63 4.40
CA ARG A 75 19.81 25.56 5.35
C ARG A 75 20.74 26.70 5.76
N GLU A 76 22.05 26.53 5.62
CA GLU A 76 23.04 27.58 5.89
C GLU A 76 24.37 27.20 5.22
N SER A 77 24.92 28.09 4.39
CA SER A 77 26.33 28.03 4.03
C SER A 77 27.08 28.64 5.22
N LEU A 78 27.71 27.81 6.06
CA LEU A 78 28.80 28.34 6.87
C LEU A 78 29.90 28.68 5.87
N ASP A 79 29.93 29.93 5.42
CA ASP A 79 31.17 30.56 4.98
C ASP A 79 32.10 30.57 6.19
N ALA A 80 32.72 29.41 6.46
CA ALA A 80 33.93 29.35 7.22
C ALA A 80 35.01 29.94 6.31
N ASN A 81 35.15 31.26 6.37
CA ASN A 81 36.40 31.93 6.06
C ASN A 81 37.20 32.05 7.37
N PRO A 82 37.98 31.02 7.78
CA PRO A 82 39.01 31.23 8.76
C PRO A 82 40.24 31.80 8.05
N SER A 83 40.75 32.92 8.56
CA SER A 83 42.00 33.61 8.19
C SER A 83 41.91 34.44 6.90
N GLN A 84 42.12 35.76 6.93
CA GLN A 84 43.30 36.43 7.48
C GLN A 84 42.93 37.80 8.12
N GLU A 85 42.89 37.87 9.45
CA GLU A 85 43.49 39.04 10.13
C GLU A 85 45.01 38.83 10.09
N THR A 86 45.79 39.82 9.65
CA THR A 86 47.06 40.29 10.25
C THR A 86 47.86 41.16 9.25
N THR A 87 48.19 42.40 9.67
CA THR A 87 49.21 43.36 9.16
C THR A 87 48.93 44.01 7.79
N GLU A 88 49.00 45.33 7.60
CA GLU A 88 50.00 46.29 8.11
C GLU A 88 49.41 47.68 8.38
N SER A 89 49.87 48.24 9.50
CA SER A 89 50.06 49.66 9.76
C SER A 89 51.19 50.23 8.88
N VAL A 90 50.93 51.28 8.09
CA VAL A 90 51.78 52.49 7.91
C VAL A 90 50.89 53.63 7.39
#